data_AF-A0A7C0Y7K2-F1
#
_entry.id   AF-A0A7C0Y7K2-F1
#
_cell.length_a   1.000
_cell.length_b   1.000
_cell.length_c   1.000
_cell.angle_alpha   90.00
_cell.angle_beta   90.00
_cell.angle_gamma   90.00
#
_symmetry.space_group_name_H-M   'P 1'
#
loop_
_entity.id
_entity.type
_entity.pdbx_description
1 polymer ?
#
loop_
_entity_poly.entity_id
_entity_poly.type
_entity_poly.pdbx_seq_one_letter_code
_entity_poly.pdbx_strand_id
1 'polypeptide(L)'
;MLKKFLKDYKKMKKFFIHEGTVPTVREIREMGAVPPLYVLIAEETYSDLFKCIPLTELGIFVPYEGVPIFNFKDIPLSLCCLPFWIYLSKEILIKFSRTIAKTDEKSISRCLEFVSKAKIPKKGIFAEYINFEMERLRDLNTYSMLSFIEKIQ
;
A
#
# COMPACT_ATOMS: atom_id res chain seq x y z
N MET A 1 -1.31 -23.74 9.83
CA MET A 1 -2.27 -23.16 8.85
C MET A 1 -1.76 -21.85 8.26
N LEU A 2 -1.48 -20.83 9.09
CA LEU A 2 -1.04 -19.49 8.67
C LEU A 2 0.26 -19.45 7.82
N LYS A 3 1.29 -20.24 8.17
CA LYS A 3 2.54 -20.35 7.38
C LYS A 3 2.32 -20.97 5.99
N LYS A 4 1.39 -21.92 5.86
CA LYS A 4 1.03 -22.54 4.57
C LYS A 4 0.33 -21.52 3.67
N PHE A 5 -0.61 -20.77 4.25
CA PHE A 5 -1.27 -19.65 3.56
C PHE A 5 -0.24 -18.64 3.00
N LEU A 6 0.68 -18.13 3.83
CA LEU A 6 1.73 -17.21 3.36
C LEU A 6 2.62 -17.82 2.26
N LYS A 7 2.94 -19.11 2.33
CA LYS A 7 3.73 -19.81 1.31
C LYS A 7 2.99 -19.88 -0.03
N ASP A 8 1.70 -20.16 -0.02
CA ASP A 8 0.88 -20.21 -1.23
C ASP A 8 0.63 -18.79 -1.77
N TYR A 9 0.38 -17.82 -0.88
CA TYR A 9 0.25 -16.39 -1.17
C TYR A 9 1.48 -15.83 -1.91
N LYS A 10 2.69 -16.24 -1.50
CA LYS A 10 3.98 -15.88 -2.15
C LYS A 10 4.12 -16.38 -3.58
N LYS A 11 3.55 -17.54 -3.91
CA LYS A 11 3.69 -18.16 -5.25
C LYS A 11 2.82 -17.49 -6.32
N MET A 12 1.87 -16.65 -5.94
CA MET A 12 0.87 -16.08 -6.84
C MET A 12 1.21 -14.68 -7.36
N LYS A 13 2.41 -14.14 -7.07
CA LYS A 13 2.83 -12.76 -7.44
C LYS A 13 2.67 -12.53 -8.94
N LYS A 14 1.61 -11.82 -9.33
CA LYS A 14 1.35 -11.35 -10.70
C LYS A 14 0.80 -9.94 -10.65
N PHE A 15 1.18 -9.10 -11.62
CA PHE A 15 0.56 -7.79 -11.85
C PHE A 15 -0.19 -7.82 -13.19
N PHE A 16 -1.31 -7.12 -13.24
CA PHE A 16 -2.16 -6.99 -14.41
C PHE A 16 -2.59 -5.53 -14.60
N ILE A 17 -2.87 -5.18 -15.85
CA ILE A 17 -3.25 -3.83 -16.25
C ILE A 17 -4.73 -3.63 -15.91
N HIS A 18 -5.06 -2.47 -15.33
CA HIS A 18 -6.44 -2.06 -15.03
C HIS A 18 -6.95 -0.94 -15.94
N GLU A 19 -6.05 -0.17 -16.59
CA GLU A 19 -6.37 1.08 -17.29
C GLU A 19 -7.15 2.07 -16.39
N GLY A 20 -6.49 2.50 -15.33
CA GLY A 20 -7.03 3.40 -14.32
C GLY A 20 -7.10 4.87 -14.73
N THR A 21 -7.74 5.65 -13.85
CA THR A 21 -7.85 7.10 -13.97
C THR A 21 -6.62 7.82 -13.44
N VAL A 22 -6.49 9.11 -13.77
CA VAL A 22 -5.50 10.01 -13.18
C VAL A 22 -5.64 9.97 -11.65
N PRO A 23 -4.56 9.65 -10.91
CA PRO A 23 -4.61 9.55 -9.45
C PRO A 23 -4.86 10.91 -8.80
N THR A 24 -5.61 10.90 -7.69
CA THR A 24 -5.79 12.09 -6.84
C THR A 24 -5.58 11.75 -5.36
N VAL A 25 -5.10 12.73 -4.59
CA VAL A 25 -4.95 12.57 -3.13
C VAL A 25 -6.31 12.23 -2.49
N ARG A 26 -6.29 11.36 -1.49
CA ARG A 26 -7.45 10.76 -0.81
C ARG A 26 -8.12 9.60 -1.53
N GLU A 27 -7.62 9.18 -2.69
CA GLU A 27 -8.10 7.94 -3.31
C GLU A 27 -7.54 6.71 -2.61
N ILE A 28 -8.41 5.73 -2.42
CA ILE A 28 -8.01 4.36 -2.14
C ILE A 28 -8.13 3.58 -3.45
N ARG A 29 -7.03 2.98 -3.86
CA ARG A 29 -6.91 2.29 -5.14
C ARG A 29 -6.56 0.82 -4.92
N GLU A 30 -7.22 -0.03 -5.68
CA GLU A 30 -6.85 -1.42 -5.83
C GLU A 30 -5.78 -1.52 -6.91
N MET A 31 -4.64 -2.11 -6.56
CA MET A 31 -3.60 -2.47 -7.50
C MET A 31 -4.01 -3.76 -8.20
N GLY A 32 -3.76 -3.82 -9.50
CA GLY A 32 -3.95 -5.01 -10.32
C GLY A 32 -2.88 -6.02 -9.98
N ALA A 33 -3.00 -6.65 -8.81
CA ALA A 33 -2.04 -7.58 -8.27
C ALA A 33 -2.74 -8.83 -7.76
N VAL A 34 -2.10 -9.97 -7.93
CA VAL A 34 -2.47 -11.21 -7.24
C VAL A 34 -1.35 -11.53 -6.26
N PRO A 35 -1.67 -11.75 -4.98
CA PRO A 35 -2.97 -11.51 -4.33
C PRO A 35 -3.40 -10.03 -4.30
N PRO A 36 -4.64 -9.66 -3.94
CA PRO A 36 -5.07 -8.25 -3.93
C PRO A 36 -4.15 -7.35 -3.10
N LEU A 37 -3.97 -6.12 -3.55
CA LEU A 37 -3.11 -5.13 -2.91
C LEU A 37 -3.78 -3.76 -3.06
N TYR A 38 -3.79 -2.98 -1.98
CA TYR A 38 -4.47 -1.71 -1.93
C TYR A 38 -3.52 -0.61 -1.48
N VAL A 39 -3.75 0.60 -1.96
CA VAL A 39 -2.98 1.78 -1.55
C VAL A 39 -3.90 2.97 -1.30
N LEU A 40 -3.62 3.72 -0.24
CA LEU A 40 -4.17 5.05 0.00
C LEU A 40 -3.17 6.09 -0.53
N ILE A 41 -3.63 6.97 -1.43
CA ILE A 41 -2.84 8.12 -1.89
C ILE A 41 -2.91 9.21 -0.81
N ALA A 42 -1.82 9.37 -0.07
CA ALA A 42 -1.75 10.30 1.06
C ALA A 42 -1.27 11.69 0.64
N GLU A 43 -0.28 11.76 -0.24
CA GLU A 43 0.33 13.02 -0.69
C GLU A 43 0.75 12.89 -2.16
N GLU A 44 0.65 13.99 -2.91
CA GLU A 44 1.29 14.16 -4.21
C GLU A 44 2.56 15.01 -4.00
N THR A 45 3.69 14.50 -4.47
CA THR A 45 4.98 15.19 -4.37
C THR A 45 5.38 15.77 -5.71
N TYR A 46 6.38 16.66 -5.72
CA TYR A 46 6.96 17.19 -6.96
C TYR A 46 7.48 16.04 -7.85
N SER A 47 7.20 16.11 -9.16
CA SER A 47 7.60 15.12 -10.20
C SER A 47 6.65 13.93 -10.45
N ASP A 48 5.31 14.12 -10.42
CA ASP A 48 4.32 13.06 -10.75
C ASP A 48 4.49 11.79 -9.88
N LEU A 49 4.95 11.97 -8.64
CA LEU A 49 5.11 10.91 -7.66
C LEU A 49 4.09 11.07 -6.54
N PHE A 50 3.59 9.93 -6.06
CA PHE A 50 2.55 9.87 -5.04
C PHE A 50 3.04 9.05 -3.86
N LYS A 51 2.99 9.64 -2.67
CA LYS A 51 3.22 8.92 -1.43
C LYS A 51 1.99 8.09 -1.12
N CYS A 52 2.18 6.79 -1.15
CA CYS A 52 1.12 5.81 -1.01
C CYS A 52 1.32 5.01 0.27
N ILE A 53 0.24 4.81 1.03
CA ILE A 53 0.23 3.98 2.23
C ILE A 53 -0.45 2.65 1.85
N PRO A 54 0.27 1.52 1.86
CA PRO A 54 -0.32 0.23 1.58
C PRO A 54 -1.38 -0.16 2.62
N LEU A 55 -2.45 -0.79 2.14
CA LEU A 55 -3.53 -1.32 2.96
C LEU A 55 -3.70 -2.81 2.70
N THR A 56 -4.24 -3.54 3.68
CA THR A 56 -4.50 -4.98 3.59
C THR A 56 -5.87 -5.36 4.10
N GLU A 57 -6.47 -6.38 3.49
CA GLU A 57 -7.66 -7.07 4.02
C GLU A 57 -7.33 -7.95 5.23
N LEU A 58 -6.05 -8.31 5.39
CA LEU A 58 -5.58 -9.27 6.36
C LEU A 58 -5.33 -8.62 7.72
N GLY A 59 -6.34 -7.94 8.28
CA GLY A 59 -6.25 -7.17 9.53
C GLY A 59 -5.80 -7.99 10.75
N ILE A 60 -6.10 -9.28 10.79
CA ILE A 60 -5.58 -10.25 11.78
C ILE A 60 -4.05 -10.24 11.86
N PHE A 61 -3.38 -9.96 10.76
CA PHE A 61 -1.93 -9.90 10.74
C PHE A 61 -1.39 -8.57 11.23
N VAL A 62 -2.19 -7.52 11.48
CA VAL A 62 -1.71 -6.19 11.85
C VAL A 62 -2.00 -5.93 13.35
N PRO A 63 -1.14 -6.38 14.29
CA PRO A 63 -1.43 -6.38 15.72
C PRO A 63 -1.09 -5.03 16.38
N TYR A 64 -1.43 -3.90 15.75
CA TYR A 64 -1.22 -2.60 16.35
C TYR A 64 -2.50 -2.07 16.97
N GLU A 65 -2.38 -1.59 18.20
CA GLU A 65 -3.42 -0.77 18.81
C GLU A 65 -3.61 0.52 17.99
N GLY A 66 -4.87 0.89 17.78
CA GLY A 66 -5.21 2.12 17.06
C GLY A 66 -4.91 2.09 15.55
N VAL A 67 -4.64 0.92 14.96
CA VAL A 67 -4.45 0.78 13.51
C VAL A 67 -5.65 1.41 12.77
N PRO A 68 -5.41 2.33 11.82
CA PRO A 68 -6.48 2.86 10.99
C PRO A 68 -7.11 1.76 10.12
N ILE A 69 -8.44 1.66 10.18
CA ILE A 69 -9.24 0.71 9.41
C ILE A 69 -10.26 1.50 8.59
N PHE A 70 -10.34 1.20 7.30
CA PHE A 70 -11.33 1.72 6.38
C PHE A 70 -12.39 0.66 6.15
N ASN A 71 -13.65 1.02 6.42
CA ASN A 71 -14.82 0.22 6.11
C ASN A 71 -15.65 0.97 5.08
N PHE A 72 -15.96 0.33 3.98
CA PHE A 72 -16.75 0.92 2.91
C PHE A 72 -18.22 0.57 3.11
N LYS A 73 -19.13 1.55 2.96
CA LYS A 73 -20.56 1.34 3.18
C LYS A 73 -21.16 0.36 2.17
N ASP A 74 -20.69 0.43 0.92
CA ASP A 74 -21.28 -0.27 -0.22
C ASP A 74 -20.45 -1.47 -0.70
N ILE A 75 -19.30 -1.72 -0.06
CA ILE A 75 -18.38 -2.81 -0.42
C ILE A 75 -18.08 -3.60 0.86
N PRO A 76 -18.31 -4.92 0.89
CA PRO A 76 -18.01 -5.77 2.04
C PRO A 76 -16.48 -6.02 2.15
N LEU A 77 -15.73 -4.93 2.30
CA LEU A 77 -14.29 -4.86 2.30
C LEU A 77 -13.84 -3.97 3.46
N SER A 78 -12.96 -4.52 4.30
CA SER A 78 -12.30 -3.80 5.38
C SER A 78 -10.80 -3.77 5.11
N LEU A 79 -10.23 -2.56 5.08
CA LEU A 79 -8.81 -2.37 4.79
C LEU A 79 -8.08 -1.78 5.99
N CYS A 80 -7.04 -2.47 6.44
CA CYS A 80 -6.18 -2.05 7.54
C CYS A 80 -4.90 -1.40 7.00
N CYS A 81 -4.47 -0.31 7.63
CA CYS A 81 -3.24 0.39 7.29
C CYS A 81 -2.00 -0.44 7.63
N LEU A 82 -1.06 -0.57 6.68
CA LEU A 82 0.25 -1.17 6.94
C LEU A 82 1.24 -0.11 7.46
N PRO A 83 2.20 -0.49 8.32
CA PRO A 83 3.09 0.44 9.01
C PRO A 83 4.28 0.91 8.15
N PHE A 84 4.05 1.22 6.87
CA PHE A 84 5.06 1.81 5.98
C PHE A 84 4.39 2.59 4.85
N TRP A 85 5.14 3.43 4.16
CA TRP A 85 4.71 4.09 2.92
C TRP A 85 5.70 3.76 1.80
N ILE A 86 5.24 3.97 0.56
CA ILE A 86 6.03 3.84 -0.66
C ILE A 86 5.78 5.04 -1.57
N TYR A 87 6.61 5.22 -2.58
CA TYR A 87 6.35 6.18 -3.66
C TYR A 87 6.00 5.42 -4.93
N LEU A 88 4.89 5.81 -5.55
CA LEU A 88 4.47 5.28 -6.85
C LEU A 88 4.40 6.43 -7.85
N SER A 89 4.82 6.17 -9.09
CA SER A 89 4.63 7.14 -10.17
C SER A 89 3.18 7.19 -10.62
N LYS A 90 2.79 8.34 -11.18
CA LYS A 90 1.53 8.53 -11.87
C LYS A 90 1.28 7.45 -12.92
N GLU A 91 2.30 7.10 -13.71
CA GLU A 91 2.19 6.06 -14.74
C GLU A 91 1.83 4.71 -14.14
N ILE A 92 2.48 4.31 -13.03
CA ILE A 92 2.17 3.04 -12.36
C ILE A 92 0.73 3.04 -11.87
N LEU A 93 0.29 4.13 -11.23
CA LEU A 93 -1.08 4.26 -10.72
C LEU A 93 -2.12 4.24 -11.84
N ILE A 94 -1.86 4.92 -12.97
CA ILE A 94 -2.75 4.88 -14.14
C ILE A 94 -2.79 3.48 -14.73
N LYS A 95 -1.64 2.83 -14.96
CA LYS A 95 -1.59 1.57 -15.70
C LYS A 95 -2.10 0.38 -14.88
N PHE A 96 -1.75 0.33 -13.60
CA PHE A 96 -1.89 -0.87 -12.77
C PHE A 96 -2.83 -0.69 -11.58
N SER A 97 -3.65 0.35 -11.51
CA SER A 97 -4.58 0.49 -10.39
C SER A 97 -5.89 1.16 -10.76
N ARG A 98 -6.95 0.86 -10.02
CA ARG A 98 -8.27 1.50 -10.15
C ARG A 98 -8.74 2.08 -8.83
N THR A 99 -9.46 3.19 -8.88
CA THR A 99 -10.08 3.78 -7.68
C THR A 99 -11.24 2.92 -7.21
N ILE A 100 -11.24 2.56 -5.92
CA ILE A 100 -12.34 1.81 -5.30
C ILE A 100 -13.10 2.65 -4.26
N ALA A 101 -12.46 3.67 -3.70
CA ALA A 101 -13.08 4.58 -2.75
C ALA A 101 -12.30 5.89 -2.62
N LYS A 102 -12.90 6.86 -1.92
CA LYS A 102 -12.25 8.08 -1.45
C LYS A 102 -12.44 8.23 0.05
N THR A 103 -11.46 8.85 0.69
CA THR A 103 -11.49 9.11 2.14
C THR A 103 -11.43 10.62 2.45
N ASP A 104 -11.61 10.97 3.72
CA ASP A 104 -11.37 12.31 4.23
C ASP A 104 -9.91 12.55 4.65
N GLU A 105 -9.57 13.83 4.84
CA GLU A 105 -8.24 14.27 5.24
C GLU A 105 -7.87 13.79 6.66
N LYS A 106 -8.84 13.76 7.57
CA LYS A 106 -8.64 13.26 8.94
C LYS A 106 -8.12 11.82 8.95
N SER A 107 -8.65 10.97 8.08
CA SER A 107 -8.25 9.58 7.95
C SER A 107 -6.85 9.44 7.35
N ILE A 108 -6.46 10.34 6.42
CA ILE A 108 -5.07 10.42 5.95
C ILE A 108 -4.14 10.79 7.10
N SER A 109 -4.45 11.84 7.87
CA SER A 109 -3.63 12.27 9.00
C SER A 109 -3.42 11.14 10.01
N ARG A 110 -4.48 10.38 10.32
CA ARG A 110 -4.39 9.20 11.19
C ARG A 110 -3.47 8.11 10.63
N CYS A 111 -3.52 7.87 9.31
CA CYS A 111 -2.63 6.90 8.68
C CYS A 111 -1.17 7.37 8.70
N LEU A 112 -0.90 8.62 8.38
CA LEU A 112 0.45 9.19 8.44
C LEU A 112 1.02 9.16 9.86
N GLU A 113 0.20 9.52 10.86
CA GLU A 113 0.57 9.43 12.27
C GLU A 113 0.87 7.98 12.69
N PHE A 114 0.01 7.04 12.31
CA PHE A 114 0.24 5.62 12.57
C PHE A 114 1.55 5.13 11.95
N VAL A 115 1.77 5.38 10.65
CA VAL A 115 2.95 4.88 9.94
C VAL A 115 4.25 5.51 10.49
N SER A 116 4.23 6.78 10.88
CA SER A 116 5.40 7.46 11.46
C SER A 116 5.78 6.93 12.86
N LYS A 117 4.83 6.40 13.63
CA LYS A 117 5.04 5.88 14.98
C LYS A 117 5.26 4.36 15.02
N ALA A 118 4.65 3.63 14.09
CA ALA A 118 4.65 2.18 14.10
C ALA A 118 6.05 1.60 13.83
N LYS A 119 6.49 0.68 14.70
CA LYS A 119 7.75 -0.05 14.51
C LYS A 119 7.45 -1.42 13.93
N ILE A 120 7.97 -1.71 12.74
CA ILE A 120 7.86 -3.04 12.13
C ILE A 120 8.62 -4.06 12.98
N PRO A 121 7.99 -5.13 13.49
CA PRO A 121 8.69 -6.13 14.27
C PRO A 121 9.78 -6.83 13.45
N LYS A 122 10.86 -7.26 14.10
CA LYS A 122 11.99 -7.92 13.41
C LYS A 122 11.72 -9.41 13.11
N LYS A 123 10.80 -10.05 13.84
CA LYS A 123 10.53 -11.49 13.78
C LYS A 123 9.05 -11.77 13.99
N GLY A 124 8.61 -12.97 13.62
CA GLY A 124 7.24 -13.43 13.75
C GLY A 124 6.44 -13.28 12.45
N ILE A 125 5.23 -13.84 12.45
CA ILE A 125 4.44 -13.96 11.23
C ILE A 125 4.04 -12.62 10.62
N PHE A 126 3.86 -11.61 11.47
CA PHE A 126 3.59 -10.26 11.01
C PHE A 126 4.78 -9.63 10.30
N ALA A 127 5.98 -9.77 10.88
CA ALA A 127 7.22 -9.31 10.23
C ALA A 127 7.40 -9.98 8.87
N GLU A 128 7.15 -11.28 8.79
CA GLU A 128 7.19 -12.04 7.53
C GLU A 128 6.17 -11.52 6.49
N TYR A 129 4.97 -11.14 6.94
CA TYR A 129 3.93 -10.58 6.09
C TYR A 129 4.28 -9.17 5.58
N ILE A 130 4.70 -8.26 6.46
CA ILE A 130 5.11 -6.91 6.06
C ILE A 130 6.30 -6.96 5.10
N ASN A 131 7.32 -7.76 5.42
CA ASN A 131 8.47 -7.90 4.54
C ASN A 131 8.08 -8.43 3.16
N PHE A 132 7.10 -9.33 3.10
CA PHE A 132 6.57 -9.82 1.84
C PHE A 132 5.84 -8.73 1.05
N GLU A 133 4.95 -7.94 1.67
CA GLU A 133 4.28 -6.83 0.97
C GLU A 133 5.28 -5.77 0.50
N MET A 134 6.30 -5.45 1.32
CA MET A 134 7.40 -4.57 0.92
C MET A 134 8.18 -5.13 -0.28
N GLU A 135 8.43 -6.44 -0.32
CA GLU A 135 9.11 -7.11 -1.45
C GLU A 135 8.24 -7.11 -2.72
N ARG A 136 6.93 -7.27 -2.59
CA ARG A 136 5.99 -7.17 -3.73
C ARG A 136 5.98 -5.79 -4.33
N LEU A 137 5.97 -4.78 -3.45
CA LEU A 137 5.92 -3.38 -3.82
C LEU A 137 7.29 -2.83 -4.24
N ARG A 138 8.39 -3.51 -3.93
CA ARG A 138 9.76 -3.05 -4.26
C ARG A 138 9.93 -2.77 -5.75
N ASP A 139 9.41 -3.64 -6.61
CA ASP A 139 9.55 -3.52 -8.06
C ASP A 139 8.72 -2.35 -8.64
N LEU A 140 7.71 -1.90 -7.90
CA LEU A 140 6.86 -0.75 -8.25
C LEU A 140 7.30 0.53 -7.55
N ASN A 141 8.05 0.41 -6.45
CA ASN A 141 8.47 1.53 -5.63
C ASN A 141 9.56 2.30 -6.36
N THR A 142 9.24 3.50 -6.83
CA THR A 142 10.14 4.33 -7.62
C THR A 142 11.21 5.04 -6.78
N TYR A 143 11.25 4.79 -5.46
CA TYR A 143 12.22 5.37 -4.53
C TYR A 143 13.68 5.15 -4.94
N SER A 144 14.02 4.00 -5.55
CA SER A 144 15.38 3.76 -6.06
C SER A 144 15.75 4.65 -7.26
N MET A 145 14.78 5.14 -8.03
CA MET A 145 15.04 6.09 -9.12
C MET A 145 15.26 7.51 -8.58
N LEU A 146 14.55 7.92 -7.52
CA LEU A 146 14.76 9.21 -6.84
C LEU A 146 16.18 9.33 -6.28
N SER A 147 16.65 8.33 -5.55
CA SER A 147 18.02 8.34 -4.99
C SER A 147 19.14 8.27 -6.03
N PHE A 148 18.82 7.91 -7.28
CA PHE A 148 19.76 7.94 -8.40
C PHE A 148 19.80 9.32 -9.07
N ILE A 149 18.63 9.97 -9.26
CA ILE A 149 18.53 11.31 -9.84
C ILE A 149 19.10 12.37 -8.89
N GLU A 150 18.84 12.25 -7.58
CA GLU A 150 19.39 13.16 -6.55
C GLU A 150 20.90 13.03 -6.35
N LYS A 151 21.54 11.95 -6.84
CA LYS A 151 23.01 11.78 -6.80
C LYS A 151 23.73 12.34 -8.03
N ILE A 152 22.99 12.72 -9.08
CA ILE A 152 23.54 13.24 -10.34
C ILE A 152 23.43 14.78 -10.37
N GLN A 153 22.66 15.39 -9.47
CA GLN A 153 22.69 16.82 -9.17
C GLN A 153 23.74 17.14 -8.10
#